data_AF-D5H4Y9-F1
#
_entry.id   AF-D5H4Y9-F1
#
_cell.length_a   1.000
_cell.length_b   1.000
_cell.length_c   1.000
_cell.angle_alpha   90.00
_cell.angle_beta   90.00
_cell.angle_gamma   90.00
#
_symmetry.space_group_name_H-M   'P 1'
#
loop_
_entity.id
_entity.type
_entity.pdbx_description
1 polymer ?
#
loop_
_entity_poly.entity_id
_entity_poly.type
_entity_poly.pdbx_seq_one_letter_code
_entity_poly.pdbx_strand_id
1 'polypeptide(L)'
;MSSALRAWLHTALSDLRTRLRDRRLLMMVAACVYLGHLVLAGRIELTLVDRSYRGAANAAWMGTVLSLTAAFLLTLFGFYLVRGALSRERQGRTAPLVAASPVRSVTYLLGKWTSGTLFLLVLAGSMAVSLAVLFVLRGEGLPAPAPLLTPFLLFVVPTAAVVTAVALAFECLPGLGGTVGGILYFFGAVAATVAPVLGAAPVDLLGMGVIHDSMSQAVLAQYPEADPGAMFSFGYYRAPAEQLKTVQWDGVAVTADLLARRAGLVLAGGALAAGAALPFDRFDPSPSWRATLRSALPGPNTSTPKTEATSTEPPATAGPPTAGHPSGPEGRPDAPAPAESAPWSLLGSLSAPVALRPFGLFAVECRRALRRRSGTWQVGALVLVGAGLWVPGSTGLLVVAWLWPLPLWSDLGARETATRTAPLVASSPYPRAQRVAAWAVGAAVPLALLAGPLLLGGHWRALVGVLFVPALGLAAGRLSGTPRLFEIVYLVLWYVGLASRQAALDFGGVAHAPPGTLVGYGLAAAVLLVGAVTGSRTA
;
A
#
# COMPACT_ATOMS: atom_id res chain seq x y z
N MET A 1 -36.05 -2.52 -7.43
CA MET A 1 -34.57 -2.71 -7.46
C MET A 1 -34.25 -4.19 -7.39
N SER A 2 -33.40 -4.71 -8.28
CA SER A 2 -32.98 -6.13 -8.24
C SER A 2 -32.25 -6.46 -6.93
N SER A 3 -32.28 -7.73 -6.50
CA SER A 3 -31.56 -8.20 -5.30
C SER A 3 -30.05 -7.91 -5.40
N ALA A 4 -29.47 -8.05 -6.58
CA ALA A 4 -28.06 -7.75 -6.85
C ALA A 4 -27.72 -6.27 -6.68
N LEU A 5 -28.57 -5.35 -7.16
CA LEU A 5 -28.35 -3.91 -7.00
C LEU A 5 -28.39 -3.49 -5.53
N ARG A 6 -29.32 -4.04 -4.75
CA ARG A 6 -29.38 -3.81 -3.29
C ARG A 6 -28.12 -4.34 -2.60
N ALA A 7 -27.69 -5.56 -2.92
CA ALA A 7 -26.50 -6.16 -2.33
C ALA A 7 -25.23 -5.33 -2.64
N TRP A 8 -25.08 -4.86 -3.88
CA TRP A 8 -23.99 -3.98 -4.29
C TRP A 8 -23.97 -2.68 -3.48
N LEU A 9 -25.10 -1.97 -3.43
CA LEU A 9 -25.22 -0.70 -2.69
C LEU A 9 -24.97 -0.86 -1.19
N HIS A 10 -25.54 -1.89 -0.55
CA HIS A 10 -25.32 -2.12 0.89
C HIS A 10 -23.88 -2.50 1.21
N THR A 11 -23.22 -3.27 0.33
CA THR A 11 -21.78 -3.58 0.47
C THR A 11 -20.95 -2.31 0.35
N ALA A 12 -21.24 -1.46 -0.63
CA ALA A 12 -20.54 -0.20 -0.82
C ALA A 12 -20.74 0.76 0.37
N LEU A 13 -21.98 0.97 0.81
CA LEU A 13 -22.30 1.91 1.89
C LEU A 13 -21.76 1.46 3.25
N SER A 14 -21.79 0.15 3.54
CA SER A 14 -21.27 -0.37 4.81
C SER A 14 -19.75 -0.22 4.91
N ASP A 15 -19.02 -0.55 3.84
CA ASP A 15 -17.57 -0.36 3.77
C ASP A 15 -17.20 1.14 3.82
N LEU A 16 -17.94 1.99 3.09
CA LEU A 16 -17.70 3.44 3.09
C LEU A 16 -17.92 4.05 4.47
N ARG A 17 -19.00 3.70 5.16
CA ARG A 17 -19.25 4.16 6.55
C ARG A 17 -18.14 3.75 7.50
N THR A 18 -17.57 2.56 7.31
CA THR A 18 -16.45 2.07 8.13
C THR A 18 -15.21 2.93 7.90
N ARG A 19 -14.91 3.26 6.64
CA ARG A 19 -13.78 4.14 6.27
C ARG A 19 -13.97 5.57 6.76
N LEU A 20 -15.18 6.11 6.65
CA LEU A 20 -15.49 7.48 7.06
C LEU A 20 -15.46 7.69 8.58
N ARG A 21 -15.58 6.62 9.37
CA ARG A 21 -15.50 6.66 10.83
C ARG A 21 -14.09 6.41 11.37
N ASP A 22 -13.14 6.04 10.52
CA ASP A 22 -11.75 5.85 10.95
C ASP A 22 -11.15 7.22 11.30
N ARG A 23 -10.58 7.36 12.51
CA ARG A 23 -9.92 8.59 12.98
C ARG A 23 -8.79 9.03 12.05
N ARG A 24 -8.19 8.09 11.31
CA ARG A 24 -7.15 8.37 10.31
C ARG A 24 -7.66 9.24 9.16
N LEU A 25 -8.97 9.22 8.86
CA LEU A 25 -9.57 10.08 7.85
C LEU A 25 -9.30 11.56 8.14
N LEU A 26 -9.41 11.99 9.39
CA LEU A 26 -9.23 13.41 9.75
C LEU A 26 -7.82 13.90 9.40
N MET A 27 -6.79 13.09 9.66
CA MET A 27 -5.41 13.41 9.28
C MET A 27 -5.25 13.47 7.75
N MET A 28 -5.89 12.55 7.02
CA MET A 28 -5.84 12.54 5.55
C MET A 28 -6.54 13.76 4.95
N VAL A 29 -7.73 14.11 5.45
CA VAL A 29 -8.47 15.30 5.03
C VAL A 29 -7.69 16.57 5.36
N ALA A 30 -7.08 16.68 6.54
CA ALA A 30 -6.24 17.82 6.88
C ALA A 30 -5.03 17.96 5.94
N ALA A 31 -4.40 16.85 5.56
CA ALA A 31 -3.33 16.86 4.56
C ALA A 31 -3.83 17.31 3.18
N CYS A 32 -5.00 16.82 2.73
CA CYS A 32 -5.64 17.25 1.48
C CYS A 32 -5.96 18.75 1.49
N VAL A 33 -6.53 19.28 2.57
CA VAL A 33 -6.81 20.71 2.76
C VAL A 33 -5.52 21.53 2.67
N TYR A 34 -4.45 21.09 3.35
CA TYR A 34 -3.15 21.75 3.28
C TYR A 34 -2.57 21.76 1.86
N LEU A 35 -2.69 20.65 1.12
CA LEU A 35 -2.27 20.58 -0.28
C LEU A 35 -3.08 21.52 -1.18
N GLY A 36 -4.40 21.62 -0.95
CA GLY A 36 -5.25 22.61 -1.64
C GLY A 36 -4.82 24.04 -1.34
N HIS A 37 -4.44 24.34 -0.10
CA HIS A 37 -3.86 25.63 0.27
C HIS A 37 -2.53 25.90 -0.45
N LEU A 38 -1.65 24.91 -0.62
CA LEU A 38 -0.39 25.08 -1.35
C LEU A 38 -0.60 25.43 -2.83
N VAL A 39 -1.63 24.88 -3.48
CA VAL A 39 -2.02 25.26 -4.85
C VAL A 39 -2.44 26.73 -4.89
N LEU A 40 -3.30 27.15 -3.96
CA LEU A 40 -3.76 28.54 -3.89
C LEU A 40 -2.67 29.54 -3.49
N ALA A 41 -1.69 29.11 -2.72
CA ALA A 41 -0.52 29.90 -2.37
C ALA A 41 0.50 30.02 -3.52
N GLY A 42 0.25 29.40 -4.69
CA GLY A 42 1.16 29.38 -5.83
C GLY A 42 2.44 28.59 -5.57
N ARG A 43 2.47 27.73 -4.54
CA ARG A 43 3.61 26.85 -4.25
C ARG A 43 3.57 25.58 -5.09
N ILE A 44 2.38 25.06 -5.36
CA ILE A 44 2.17 24.04 -6.39
C ILE A 44 1.67 24.79 -7.62
N GLU A 45 2.55 24.97 -8.60
CA GLU A 45 2.29 25.78 -9.79
C GLU A 45 2.33 24.89 -11.04
N LEU A 46 1.48 25.23 -12.01
CA LEU A 46 1.55 24.73 -13.37
C LEU A 46 2.02 25.88 -14.25
N THR A 47 3.04 25.65 -15.07
CA THR A 47 3.61 26.67 -15.95
C THR A 47 3.92 26.10 -17.32
N LEU A 48 3.85 26.94 -18.36
CA LEU A 48 4.14 26.57 -19.75
C LEU A 48 5.41 27.26 -20.26
N VAL A 49 6.00 26.68 -21.32
CA VAL A 49 7.19 27.20 -22.02
C VAL A 49 8.32 27.50 -21.03
N ASP A 50 8.86 26.46 -20.39
CA ASP A 50 9.99 26.56 -19.44
C ASP A 50 9.79 27.60 -18.32
N ARG A 51 8.58 27.62 -17.74
CA ARG A 51 8.18 28.61 -16.72
C ARG A 51 8.21 30.05 -17.24
N SER A 52 7.74 30.30 -18.46
CA SER A 52 7.53 31.67 -18.98
C SER A 52 6.08 32.13 -18.88
N TYR A 53 5.13 31.19 -18.91
CA TYR A 53 3.70 31.48 -18.91
C TYR A 53 2.97 30.77 -17.76
N ARG A 54 1.95 31.44 -17.24
CA ARG A 54 0.94 30.87 -16.33
C ARG A 54 -0.45 31.30 -16.76
N GLY A 55 -1.46 30.53 -16.40
CA GLY A 55 -2.84 30.94 -16.62
C GLY A 55 -3.27 32.01 -15.62
N ALA A 56 -4.26 32.82 -16.03
CA ALA A 56 -4.97 33.70 -15.13
C ALA A 56 -5.59 32.90 -13.98
N ALA A 57 -5.66 33.48 -12.78
CA ALA A 57 -6.20 32.84 -11.59
C ALA A 57 -7.75 32.77 -11.62
N ASN A 58 -8.32 32.19 -12.66
CA ASN A 58 -9.75 31.94 -12.82
C ASN A 58 -10.12 30.53 -12.30
N ALA A 59 -11.43 30.26 -12.23
CA ALA A 59 -11.95 28.99 -11.70
C ALA A 59 -11.50 27.76 -12.53
N ALA A 60 -11.37 27.91 -13.85
CA ALA A 60 -10.95 26.83 -14.75
C ALA A 60 -9.49 26.42 -14.53
N TRP A 61 -8.59 27.40 -14.46
CA TRP A 61 -7.18 27.22 -14.17
C TRP A 61 -6.98 26.58 -12.79
N MET A 62 -7.53 27.21 -11.75
CA MET A 62 -7.39 26.72 -10.38
C MET A 62 -8.01 25.32 -10.20
N GLY A 63 -9.17 25.07 -10.81
CA GLY A 63 -9.81 23.75 -10.83
C GLY A 63 -8.93 22.69 -11.51
N THR A 64 -8.24 23.05 -12.58
CA THR A 64 -7.35 22.14 -13.32
C THR A 64 -6.07 21.84 -12.54
N VAL A 65 -5.38 22.85 -12.00
CA VAL A 65 -4.17 22.64 -11.17
C VAL A 65 -4.52 21.78 -9.96
N LEU A 66 -5.65 22.04 -9.32
CA LEU A 66 -6.12 21.26 -8.19
C LEU A 66 -6.45 19.81 -8.56
N SER A 67 -7.17 19.61 -9.67
CA SER A 67 -7.56 18.28 -10.15
C SER A 67 -6.36 17.47 -10.61
N LEU A 68 -5.38 18.09 -11.25
CA LEU A 68 -4.12 17.46 -11.62
C LEU A 68 -3.32 17.07 -10.38
N THR A 69 -3.27 17.95 -9.37
CA THR A 69 -2.65 17.63 -8.07
C THR A 69 -3.33 16.44 -7.40
N ALA A 70 -4.66 16.44 -7.36
CA ALA A 70 -5.42 15.34 -6.79
C ALA A 70 -5.21 14.03 -7.57
N ALA A 71 -5.33 14.05 -8.91
CA ALA A 71 -5.13 12.87 -9.76
C ALA A 71 -3.70 12.32 -9.62
N PHE A 72 -2.68 13.18 -9.61
CA PHE A 72 -1.29 12.79 -9.37
C PHE A 72 -1.10 12.11 -8.01
N LEU A 73 -1.62 12.71 -6.94
CA LEU A 73 -1.54 12.13 -5.59
C LEU A 73 -2.34 10.83 -5.47
N LEU A 74 -3.50 10.72 -6.11
CA LEU A 74 -4.28 9.49 -6.13
C LEU A 74 -3.56 8.38 -6.90
N THR A 75 -2.90 8.69 -8.02
CA THR A 75 -2.08 7.72 -8.77
C THR A 75 -0.89 7.23 -7.94
N LEU A 76 -0.23 8.06 -7.13
CA LEU A 76 0.90 7.61 -6.31
C LEU A 76 0.47 6.94 -5.00
N PHE A 77 -0.50 7.52 -4.29
CA PHE A 77 -0.83 7.15 -2.91
C PHE A 77 -2.19 6.47 -2.76
N GLY A 78 -3.12 6.68 -3.71
CA GLY A 78 -4.50 6.20 -3.64
C GLY A 78 -4.58 4.69 -3.43
N PHE A 79 -3.73 3.91 -4.12
CA PHE A 79 -3.61 2.46 -3.93
C PHE A 79 -3.33 2.08 -2.48
N TYR A 80 -2.39 2.75 -1.82
CA TYR A 80 -2.03 2.42 -0.43
C TYR A 80 -3.14 2.78 0.56
N LEU A 81 -3.92 3.82 0.25
CA LEU A 81 -5.06 4.27 1.05
C LEU A 81 -6.24 3.29 0.95
N VAL A 82 -6.51 2.72 -0.22
CA VAL A 82 -7.65 1.81 -0.42
C VAL A 82 -7.32 0.34 -0.21
N ARG A 83 -6.06 -0.08 -0.41
CA ARG A 83 -5.57 -1.46 -0.29
C ARG A 83 -5.84 -2.06 1.10
N GLY A 84 -5.78 -3.38 1.15
CA GLY A 84 -6.06 -4.30 2.24
C GLY A 84 -7.48 -4.15 2.79
N ALA A 85 -8.44 -3.90 1.91
CA ALA A 85 -9.86 -4.00 2.27
C ALA A 85 -10.22 -5.46 2.58
N LEU A 86 -9.80 -6.38 1.72
CA LEU A 86 -10.01 -7.81 1.86
C LEU A 86 -9.07 -8.41 2.89
N SER A 87 -7.83 -7.92 2.96
CA SER A 87 -6.87 -8.38 3.98
C SER A 87 -7.35 -8.10 5.41
N ARG A 88 -7.99 -6.95 5.65
CA ARG A 88 -8.58 -6.61 6.95
C ARG A 88 -9.74 -7.52 7.30
N GLU A 89 -10.57 -7.90 6.33
CA GLU A 89 -11.68 -8.84 6.56
C GLU A 89 -11.20 -10.27 6.79
N ARG A 90 -10.17 -10.73 6.07
CA ARG A 90 -9.49 -12.01 6.31
C ARG A 90 -8.96 -12.11 7.74
N GLN A 91 -8.34 -11.02 8.22
CA GLN A 91 -7.85 -10.98 9.59
C GLN A 91 -9.03 -10.88 10.56
N GLY A 92 -10.05 -10.09 10.25
CA GLY A 92 -11.27 -9.92 11.05
C GLY A 92 -12.08 -11.22 11.25
N ARG A 93 -13.01 -11.19 12.21
CA ARG A 93 -13.95 -12.32 12.43
C ARG A 93 -15.12 -12.33 11.42
N THR A 94 -15.08 -11.44 10.42
CA THR A 94 -16.17 -11.21 9.47
C THR A 94 -16.02 -12.00 8.17
N ALA A 95 -14.82 -12.48 7.82
CA ALA A 95 -14.60 -13.29 6.63
C ALA A 95 -15.56 -14.50 6.52
N PRO A 96 -15.82 -15.29 7.59
CA PRO A 96 -16.79 -16.39 7.54
C PRO A 96 -18.22 -15.94 7.24
N LEU A 97 -18.64 -14.76 7.74
CA LEU A 97 -19.97 -14.21 7.49
C LEU A 97 -20.16 -13.84 6.02
N VAL A 98 -19.13 -13.27 5.40
CA VAL A 98 -19.15 -12.91 3.97
C VAL A 98 -19.10 -14.16 3.10
N ALA A 99 -18.30 -15.16 3.48
CA ALA A 99 -18.20 -16.44 2.79
C ALA A 99 -19.54 -17.21 2.79
N ALA A 100 -20.27 -17.21 3.91
CA ALA A 100 -21.57 -17.87 4.05
C ALA A 100 -22.76 -17.08 3.46
N SER A 101 -22.55 -15.82 3.03
CA SER A 101 -23.64 -14.99 2.48
C SER A 101 -24.08 -15.46 1.08
N PRO A 102 -25.32 -15.16 0.65
CA PRO A 102 -25.78 -15.48 -0.72
C PRO A 102 -25.27 -14.48 -1.79
N VAL A 103 -24.44 -13.50 -1.42
CA VAL A 103 -23.99 -12.45 -2.34
C VAL A 103 -22.91 -12.99 -3.28
N ARG A 104 -23.07 -12.80 -4.59
CA ARG A 104 -22.06 -13.22 -5.59
C ARG A 104 -20.76 -12.44 -5.44
N SER A 105 -19.62 -13.09 -5.66
CA SER A 105 -18.28 -12.49 -5.58
C SER A 105 -18.14 -11.22 -6.42
N VAL A 106 -18.66 -11.22 -7.66
CA VAL A 106 -18.65 -10.04 -8.54
C VAL A 106 -19.39 -8.86 -7.92
N THR A 107 -20.60 -9.08 -7.39
CA THR A 107 -21.41 -8.04 -6.75
C THR A 107 -20.74 -7.48 -5.50
N TYR A 108 -20.14 -8.36 -4.69
CA TYR A 108 -19.39 -7.98 -3.50
C TYR A 108 -18.15 -7.13 -3.86
N LEU A 109 -17.33 -7.56 -4.82
CA LEU A 109 -16.13 -6.83 -5.25
C LEU A 109 -16.45 -5.51 -5.93
N LEU A 110 -17.50 -5.44 -6.76
CA LEU A 110 -18.00 -4.18 -7.30
C LEU A 110 -18.45 -3.23 -6.18
N GLY A 111 -19.02 -3.76 -5.10
CA GLY A 111 -19.39 -2.95 -3.92
C GLY A 111 -18.16 -2.38 -3.22
N LYS A 112 -17.12 -3.20 -3.04
CA LYS A 112 -15.82 -2.76 -2.50
C LYS A 112 -15.14 -1.74 -3.40
N TRP A 113 -15.21 -1.91 -4.71
CA TRP A 113 -14.66 -0.99 -5.69
C TRP A 113 -15.36 0.37 -5.65
N THR A 114 -16.69 0.38 -5.62
CA THR A 114 -17.47 1.62 -5.48
C THR A 114 -17.17 2.32 -4.17
N SER A 115 -17.11 1.60 -3.05
CA SER A 115 -16.71 2.16 -1.74
C SER A 115 -15.32 2.79 -1.77
N GLY A 116 -14.32 2.06 -2.28
CA GLY A 116 -12.93 2.57 -2.36
C GLY A 116 -12.81 3.79 -3.27
N THR A 117 -13.53 3.78 -4.40
CA THR A 117 -13.56 4.91 -5.34
C THR A 117 -14.18 6.14 -4.68
N LEU A 118 -15.36 5.99 -4.05
CA LEU A 118 -16.01 7.08 -3.32
C LEU A 118 -15.15 7.61 -2.18
N PHE A 119 -14.43 6.73 -1.46
CA PHE A 119 -13.52 7.13 -0.41
C PHE A 119 -12.37 8.02 -0.95
N LEU A 120 -11.75 7.66 -2.08
CA LEU A 120 -10.73 8.50 -2.71
C LEU A 120 -11.31 9.82 -3.23
N LEU A 121 -12.55 9.81 -3.75
CA LEU A 121 -13.25 11.02 -4.18
C LEU A 121 -13.58 11.96 -3.03
N VAL A 122 -13.92 11.44 -1.85
CA VAL A 122 -14.10 12.28 -0.65
C VAL A 122 -12.78 12.95 -0.26
N LEU A 123 -11.66 12.23 -0.30
CA LEU A 123 -10.35 12.80 -0.01
C LEU A 123 -9.96 13.89 -1.03
N ALA A 124 -10.05 13.59 -2.33
CA ALA A 124 -9.75 14.57 -3.37
C ALA A 124 -10.75 15.76 -3.35
N GLY A 125 -12.03 15.49 -3.13
CA GLY A 125 -13.09 16.49 -3.04
C GLY A 125 -12.89 17.45 -1.87
N SER A 126 -12.28 17.00 -0.77
CA SER A 126 -11.91 17.89 0.35
C SER A 126 -10.92 18.98 -0.08
N MET A 127 -10.07 18.72 -1.07
CA MET A 127 -9.20 19.75 -1.66
C MET A 127 -10.03 20.80 -2.42
N ALA A 128 -11.03 20.38 -3.19
CA ALA A 128 -11.91 21.27 -3.95
C ALA A 128 -12.78 22.14 -3.04
N VAL A 129 -13.32 21.54 -1.98
CA VAL A 129 -14.06 22.27 -0.94
C VAL A 129 -13.15 23.28 -0.25
N SER A 130 -11.92 22.89 0.12
CA SER A 130 -10.96 23.82 0.71
C SER A 130 -10.67 25.01 -0.20
N LEU A 131 -10.54 24.78 -1.51
CA LEU A 131 -10.30 25.86 -2.47
C LEU A 131 -11.49 26.82 -2.51
N ALA A 132 -12.72 26.31 -2.63
CA ALA A 132 -13.92 27.14 -2.63
C ALA A 132 -14.07 27.99 -1.36
N VAL A 133 -13.79 27.39 -0.19
CA VAL A 133 -13.79 28.12 1.10
C VAL A 133 -12.74 29.22 1.10
N LEU A 134 -11.53 28.94 0.62
CA LEU A 134 -10.44 29.93 0.61
C LEU A 134 -10.70 31.09 -0.35
N PHE A 135 -11.38 30.87 -1.48
CA PHE A 135 -11.82 31.93 -2.40
C PHE A 135 -12.79 32.91 -1.71
N VAL A 136 -13.77 32.36 -0.97
CA VAL A 136 -14.70 33.17 -0.17
C VAL A 136 -13.96 33.96 0.90
N LEU A 137 -13.01 33.34 1.61
CA LEU A 137 -12.22 34.00 2.65
C LEU A 137 -11.31 35.12 2.11
N ARG A 138 -10.91 35.06 0.83
CA ARG A 138 -10.15 36.13 0.16
C ARG A 138 -11.01 37.28 -0.35
N GLY A 139 -12.34 37.17 -0.25
CA GLY A 139 -13.27 38.18 -0.77
C GLY A 139 -13.49 38.12 -2.29
N GLU A 140 -12.99 37.08 -2.97
CA GLU A 140 -13.17 36.87 -4.41
C GLU A 140 -14.54 36.27 -4.76
N GLY A 141 -15.35 35.92 -3.75
CA GLY A 141 -16.64 35.25 -3.92
C GLY A 141 -16.52 33.74 -4.15
N LEU A 142 -17.65 33.06 -4.39
CA LEU A 142 -17.63 31.65 -4.74
C LEU A 142 -17.20 31.49 -6.21
N PRO A 143 -16.18 30.66 -6.51
CA PRO A 143 -15.81 30.39 -7.89
C PRO A 143 -16.96 29.71 -8.63
N ALA A 144 -17.09 29.98 -9.93
CA ALA A 144 -18.08 29.32 -10.77
C ALA A 144 -17.93 27.79 -10.65
N PRO A 145 -19.00 27.04 -10.31
CA PRO A 145 -18.87 25.63 -9.96
C PRO A 145 -18.53 24.75 -11.17
N ALA A 146 -19.04 25.05 -12.35
CA ALA A 146 -18.82 24.24 -13.54
C ALA A 146 -17.34 24.24 -14.02
N PRO A 147 -16.66 25.39 -14.18
CA PRO A 147 -15.23 25.40 -14.51
C PRO A 147 -14.35 24.74 -13.45
N LEU A 148 -14.75 24.84 -12.18
CA LEU A 148 -14.03 24.24 -11.06
C LEU A 148 -14.15 22.71 -11.03
N LEU A 149 -15.36 22.17 -11.26
CA LEU A 149 -15.67 20.74 -11.11
C LEU A 149 -15.46 19.93 -12.39
N THR A 150 -15.51 20.54 -13.57
CA THR A 150 -15.27 19.84 -14.85
C THR A 150 -13.95 19.05 -14.87
N PRO A 151 -12.76 19.64 -14.57
CA PRO A 151 -11.52 18.88 -14.55
C PRO A 151 -11.50 17.79 -13.46
N PHE A 152 -12.21 18.01 -12.34
CA PHE A 152 -12.34 17.02 -11.28
C PHE A 152 -13.09 15.77 -11.78
N LEU A 153 -14.23 15.97 -12.44
CA LEU A 153 -15.03 14.89 -13.02
C LEU A 153 -14.29 14.16 -14.15
N LEU A 154 -13.55 14.90 -14.99
CA LEU A 154 -12.85 14.33 -16.14
C LEU A 154 -11.59 13.56 -15.76
N PHE A 155 -10.85 13.98 -14.73
CA PHE A 155 -9.52 13.42 -14.44
C PHE A 155 -9.42 12.73 -13.08
N VAL A 156 -10.05 13.26 -12.04
CA VAL A 156 -9.96 12.68 -10.69
C VAL A 156 -10.86 11.44 -10.56
N VAL A 157 -12.08 11.48 -11.09
CA VAL A 157 -13.03 10.34 -11.04
C VAL A 157 -12.50 9.10 -11.76
N PRO A 158 -12.02 9.16 -13.02
CA PRO A 158 -11.45 7.99 -13.67
C PRO A 158 -10.20 7.48 -12.97
N THR A 159 -9.34 8.38 -12.47
CA THR A 159 -8.14 7.99 -11.72
C THR A 159 -8.49 7.22 -10.45
N ALA A 160 -9.42 7.74 -9.63
CA ALA A 160 -9.87 7.07 -8.40
C ALA A 160 -10.45 5.67 -8.70
N ALA A 161 -11.23 5.56 -9.78
CA ALA A 161 -11.84 4.31 -10.23
C ALA A 161 -10.80 3.26 -10.65
N VAL A 162 -9.82 3.64 -11.49
CA VAL A 162 -8.75 2.75 -11.96
C VAL A 162 -7.85 2.34 -10.80
N VAL A 163 -7.40 3.29 -9.98
CA VAL A 163 -6.51 3.03 -8.83
C VAL A 163 -7.16 2.06 -7.85
N THR A 164 -8.46 2.23 -7.55
CA THR A 164 -9.18 1.32 -6.66
C THR A 164 -9.32 -0.08 -7.27
N ALA A 165 -9.58 -0.17 -8.57
CA ALA A 165 -9.69 -1.45 -9.26
C ALA A 165 -8.37 -2.23 -9.24
N VAL A 166 -7.25 -1.56 -9.51
CA VAL A 166 -5.91 -2.16 -9.44
C VAL A 166 -5.59 -2.63 -8.02
N ALA A 167 -5.92 -1.84 -7.00
CA ALA A 167 -5.73 -2.23 -5.61
C ALA A 167 -6.50 -3.50 -5.24
N LEU A 168 -7.77 -3.60 -5.65
CA LEU A 168 -8.59 -4.79 -5.42
C LEU A 168 -8.09 -6.01 -6.20
N ALA A 169 -7.72 -5.84 -7.47
CA ALA A 169 -7.15 -6.92 -8.27
C ALA A 169 -5.87 -7.47 -7.63
N PHE A 170 -4.98 -6.60 -7.13
CA PHE A 170 -3.75 -7.02 -6.46
C PHE A 170 -4.03 -7.78 -5.15
N GLU A 171 -5.07 -7.44 -4.41
CA GLU A 171 -5.47 -8.17 -3.21
C GLU A 171 -6.05 -9.57 -3.48
N CYS A 172 -6.71 -9.74 -4.62
CA CYS A 172 -7.23 -11.03 -5.05
C CYS A 172 -6.15 -11.95 -5.63
N LEU A 173 -5.08 -11.40 -6.21
CA LEU A 173 -4.01 -12.17 -6.83
C LEU A 173 -3.00 -12.71 -5.78
N PRO A 174 -2.58 -13.97 -5.89
CA PRO A 174 -1.61 -14.55 -4.98
C PRO A 174 -0.25 -13.84 -5.09
N GLY A 175 0.31 -13.42 -3.97
CA GLY A 175 1.61 -12.74 -3.89
C GLY A 175 1.58 -11.21 -4.09
N LEU A 176 0.56 -10.65 -4.76
CA LEU A 176 0.45 -9.21 -5.01
C LEU A 176 -0.28 -8.43 -3.90
N GLY A 177 -1.02 -9.11 -3.02
CA GLY A 177 -1.73 -8.45 -1.93
C GLY A 177 -0.84 -7.87 -0.82
N GLY A 178 0.47 -8.15 -0.85
CA GLY A 178 1.46 -7.70 0.13
C GLY A 178 2.37 -6.57 -0.35
N THR A 179 3.57 -6.50 0.24
CA THR A 179 4.58 -5.48 -0.06
C THR A 179 5.02 -5.46 -1.52
N VAL A 180 5.20 -6.64 -2.12
CA VAL A 180 5.67 -6.79 -3.52
C VAL A 180 4.73 -6.10 -4.50
N GLY A 181 3.41 -6.29 -4.36
CA GLY A 181 2.44 -5.57 -5.19
C GLY A 181 2.44 -4.07 -4.94
N GLY A 182 2.77 -3.62 -3.72
CA GLY A 182 3.01 -2.19 -3.45
C GLY A 182 4.19 -1.64 -4.24
N ILE A 183 5.32 -2.33 -4.24
CA ILE A 183 6.50 -1.95 -5.02
C ILE A 183 6.16 -1.88 -6.52
N LEU A 184 5.54 -2.94 -7.06
CA LEU A 184 5.16 -2.99 -8.48
C LEU A 184 4.21 -1.86 -8.86
N TYR A 185 3.21 -1.60 -8.01
CA TYR A 185 2.28 -0.49 -8.22
C TYR A 185 3.01 0.86 -8.24
N PHE A 186 3.92 1.10 -7.30
CA PHE A 186 4.67 2.36 -7.22
C PHE A 186 5.45 2.65 -8.52
N PHE A 187 6.18 1.67 -9.05
CA PHE A 187 6.87 1.83 -10.33
C PHE A 187 5.91 2.03 -11.50
N GLY A 188 4.80 1.29 -11.53
CA GLY A 188 3.75 1.49 -12.52
C GLY A 188 3.12 2.89 -12.45
N ALA A 189 2.90 3.41 -11.24
CA ALA A 189 2.36 4.74 -11.00
C ALA A 189 3.34 5.84 -11.43
N VAL A 190 4.63 5.72 -11.08
CA VAL A 190 5.67 6.63 -11.57
C VAL A 190 5.74 6.60 -13.10
N ALA A 191 5.78 5.40 -13.71
CA ALA A 191 5.78 5.26 -15.16
C ALA A 191 4.54 5.91 -15.79
N ALA A 192 3.35 5.73 -15.23
CA ALA A 192 2.12 6.36 -15.70
C ALA A 192 2.15 7.89 -15.63
N THR A 193 2.88 8.47 -14.66
CA THR A 193 3.06 9.93 -14.55
C THR A 193 4.15 10.48 -15.46
N VAL A 194 5.19 9.70 -15.77
CA VAL A 194 6.35 10.14 -16.58
C VAL A 194 6.13 9.89 -18.07
N ALA A 195 5.45 8.80 -18.44
CA ALA A 195 5.26 8.40 -19.82
C ALA A 195 4.64 9.49 -20.73
N PRO A 196 3.62 10.27 -20.29
CA PRO A 196 3.10 11.37 -21.10
C PRO A 196 4.14 12.47 -21.35
N VAL A 197 5.00 12.77 -20.37
CA VAL A 197 6.07 13.77 -20.49
C VAL A 197 7.09 13.37 -21.57
N LEU A 198 7.32 12.07 -21.73
CA LEU A 198 8.20 11.49 -22.76
C LEU A 198 7.50 11.30 -24.12
N GLY A 199 6.23 11.71 -24.26
CA GLY A 199 5.44 11.50 -25.48
C GLY A 199 5.00 10.06 -25.74
N ALA A 200 5.13 9.16 -24.74
CA ALA A 200 4.99 7.72 -24.91
C ALA A 200 3.91 7.12 -23.99
N ALA A 201 2.65 7.56 -24.12
CA ALA A 201 1.55 7.07 -23.29
C ALA A 201 0.37 6.54 -24.12
N PRO A 202 0.12 5.20 -24.16
CA PRO A 202 -1.07 4.65 -24.81
C PRO A 202 -2.36 5.02 -24.07
N VAL A 203 -2.26 5.31 -22.77
CA VAL A 203 -3.37 5.70 -21.90
C VAL A 203 -2.95 6.89 -21.03
N ASP A 204 -3.53 8.05 -21.27
CA ASP A 204 -3.32 9.25 -20.46
C ASP A 204 -4.30 9.28 -19.27
N LEU A 205 -3.90 8.63 -18.17
CA LEU A 205 -4.75 8.52 -16.97
C LEU A 205 -5.04 9.88 -16.32
N LEU A 206 -4.03 10.76 -16.24
CA LEU A 206 -4.12 12.05 -15.57
C LEU A 206 -4.72 13.16 -16.45
N GLY A 207 -4.75 12.97 -17.77
CA GLY A 207 -5.20 14.00 -18.71
C GLY A 207 -4.13 15.00 -19.12
N MET A 208 -2.86 14.70 -18.88
CA MET A 208 -1.76 15.65 -19.11
C MET A 208 -1.63 16.05 -20.58
N GLY A 209 -1.83 15.13 -21.52
CA GLY A 209 -1.75 15.44 -22.95
C GLY A 209 -2.87 16.40 -23.38
N VAL A 210 -4.13 16.06 -23.04
CA VAL A 210 -5.29 16.88 -23.41
C VAL A 210 -5.23 18.28 -22.77
N ILE A 211 -4.76 18.36 -21.52
CA ILE A 211 -4.56 19.64 -20.83
C ILE A 211 -3.45 20.44 -21.51
N HIS A 212 -2.31 19.81 -21.82
CA HIS A 212 -1.19 20.46 -22.49
C HIS A 212 -1.56 20.98 -23.87
N ASP A 213 -2.23 20.17 -24.70
CA ASP A 213 -2.69 20.57 -26.03
C ASP A 213 -3.62 21.79 -25.96
N SER A 214 -4.60 21.74 -25.06
CA SER A 214 -5.57 22.83 -24.87
C SER A 214 -4.91 24.12 -24.38
N MET A 215 -3.98 24.03 -23.42
CA MET A 215 -3.26 25.21 -22.93
C MET A 215 -2.30 25.76 -23.98
N SER A 216 -1.62 24.89 -24.74
CA SER A 216 -0.71 25.29 -25.82
C SER A 216 -1.44 26.05 -26.92
N GLN A 217 -2.65 25.61 -27.28
CA GLN A 217 -3.51 26.35 -28.22
C GLN A 217 -3.89 27.74 -27.67
N ALA A 218 -4.23 27.86 -26.39
CA ALA A 218 -4.56 29.14 -25.78
C ALA A 218 -3.34 30.09 -25.67
N VAL A 219 -2.15 29.53 -25.43
CA VAL A 219 -0.89 30.29 -25.48
C VAL A 219 -0.66 30.82 -26.89
N LEU A 220 -0.69 29.96 -27.92
CA LEU A 220 -0.44 30.37 -29.31
C LEU A 220 -1.46 31.38 -29.84
N ALA A 221 -2.71 31.31 -29.37
CA ALA A 221 -3.74 32.29 -29.72
C ALA A 221 -3.45 33.71 -29.17
N GLN A 222 -2.75 33.82 -28.04
CA GLN A 222 -2.42 35.10 -27.39
C GLN A 222 -0.96 35.54 -27.63
N TYR A 223 -0.06 34.59 -27.84
CA TYR A 223 1.38 34.76 -28.01
C TYR A 223 1.87 33.84 -29.15
N PRO A 224 1.67 34.24 -30.42
CA PRO A 224 2.07 33.43 -31.58
C PRO A 224 3.57 33.13 -31.65
N GLU A 225 4.40 33.92 -30.98
CA GLU A 225 5.85 33.77 -30.90
C GLU A 225 6.31 32.68 -29.90
N ALA A 226 5.40 32.13 -29.09
CA ALA A 226 5.73 31.13 -28.10
C ALA A 226 5.98 29.75 -28.75
N ASP A 227 6.93 29.00 -28.20
CA ASP A 227 7.16 27.59 -28.55
C ASP A 227 6.72 26.66 -27.40
N PRO A 228 5.44 26.25 -27.36
CA PRO A 228 4.93 25.36 -26.33
C PRO A 228 5.29 23.89 -26.52
N GLY A 229 6.17 23.53 -27.46
CA GLY A 229 6.48 22.14 -27.82
C GLY A 229 6.91 21.23 -26.66
N ALA A 230 7.36 21.79 -25.53
CA ALA A 230 7.62 21.05 -24.30
C ALA A 230 6.38 20.89 -23.41
N MET A 231 6.25 19.73 -22.77
CA MET A 231 5.21 19.47 -21.75
C MET A 231 5.22 20.56 -20.66
N PHE A 232 4.05 20.91 -20.12
CA PHE A 232 3.98 21.88 -19.02
C PHE A 232 4.77 21.38 -17.81
N SER A 233 5.37 22.32 -17.08
CA SER A 233 6.02 22.03 -15.80
C SER A 233 4.99 22.10 -14.68
N PHE A 234 4.86 21.02 -13.92
CA PHE A 234 3.95 20.91 -12.79
C PHE A 234 4.70 20.41 -11.56
N GLY A 235 4.65 21.17 -10.46
CA GLY A 235 5.35 20.77 -9.26
C GLY A 235 5.39 21.82 -8.17
N TYR A 236 6.17 21.52 -7.13
CA TYR A 236 6.40 22.42 -6.01
C TYR A 236 7.57 23.37 -6.30
N TYR A 237 7.35 24.67 -6.14
CA TYR A 237 8.37 25.69 -6.28
C TYR A 237 8.54 26.48 -4.98
N ARG A 238 9.81 26.66 -4.57
CA ARG A 238 10.18 27.36 -3.34
C ARG A 238 10.05 28.88 -3.47
N ALA A 239 10.36 29.40 -4.67
CA ALA A 239 10.25 30.81 -5.00
C ALA A 239 9.30 30.97 -6.20
N PRO A 240 8.33 31.92 -6.13
CA PRO A 240 7.52 32.28 -7.28
C PRO A 240 8.41 32.83 -8.39
N ALA A 241 8.10 32.55 -9.65
CA ALA A 241 8.86 33.10 -10.77
C ALA A 241 8.67 34.62 -10.84
N GLU A 242 9.76 35.36 -11.11
CA GLU A 242 9.81 36.81 -10.89
C GLU A 242 9.01 37.65 -11.90
N GLN A 243 8.51 37.09 -13.00
CA GLN A 243 7.50 37.71 -13.87
C GLN A 243 7.02 36.67 -14.91
N LEU A 244 5.88 36.02 -14.64
CA LEU A 244 5.25 35.11 -15.59
C LEU A 244 4.23 35.86 -16.45
N LYS A 245 4.32 35.73 -17.77
CA LYS A 245 3.27 36.20 -18.68
C LYS A 245 1.98 35.45 -18.37
N THR A 246 0.87 36.17 -18.29
CA THR A 246 -0.43 35.58 -17.95
C THR A 246 -1.21 35.28 -19.23
N VAL A 247 -1.79 34.08 -19.30
CA VAL A 247 -2.60 33.59 -20.43
C VAL A 247 -4.04 33.41 -19.96
N GLN A 248 -5.00 33.94 -20.69
CA GLN A 248 -6.41 33.67 -20.42
C GLN A 248 -6.77 32.27 -20.94
N TRP A 249 -7.24 31.39 -20.06
CA TRP A 249 -7.61 30.02 -20.41
C TRP A 249 -8.85 29.59 -19.64
N ASP A 250 -9.90 29.21 -20.36
CA ASP A 250 -11.23 28.92 -19.79
C ASP A 250 -11.48 27.43 -19.54
N GLY A 251 -10.44 26.60 -19.66
CA GLY A 251 -10.51 25.17 -19.44
C GLY A 251 -10.47 24.32 -20.71
N VAL A 252 -10.45 23.02 -20.52
CA VAL A 252 -10.50 22.04 -21.61
C VAL A 252 -11.92 21.97 -22.18
N ALA A 253 -12.03 22.03 -23.51
CA ALA A 253 -13.30 21.82 -24.19
C ALA A 253 -13.84 20.39 -23.96
N VAL A 254 -15.08 20.29 -23.47
CA VAL A 254 -15.71 19.00 -23.22
C VAL A 254 -16.25 18.42 -24.52
N THR A 255 -15.44 17.59 -25.18
CA THR A 255 -15.84 16.87 -26.40
C THR A 255 -16.42 15.49 -26.08
N ALA A 256 -17.26 14.97 -26.99
CA ALA A 256 -17.82 13.62 -26.84
C ALA A 256 -16.73 12.53 -26.82
N ASP A 257 -15.65 12.70 -27.60
CA ASP A 257 -14.49 11.80 -27.58
C ASP A 257 -13.78 11.81 -26.23
N LEU A 258 -13.52 12.99 -25.65
CA LEU A 258 -12.91 13.10 -24.33
C LEU A 258 -13.79 12.41 -23.28
N LEU A 259 -15.09 12.68 -23.27
CA LEU A 259 -16.04 12.04 -22.35
C LEU A 259 -16.05 10.51 -22.52
N ALA A 260 -16.06 10.01 -23.76
CA ALA A 260 -16.04 8.58 -24.04
C ALA A 260 -14.76 7.91 -23.53
N ARG A 261 -13.59 8.54 -23.72
CA ARG A 261 -12.31 8.03 -23.18
C ARG A 261 -12.30 8.00 -21.65
N ARG A 262 -12.82 9.05 -20.98
CA ARG A 262 -12.88 9.11 -19.51
C ARG A 262 -13.89 8.12 -18.93
N ALA A 263 -15.06 7.99 -19.54
CA ALA A 263 -16.04 6.97 -19.18
C ALA A 263 -15.49 5.55 -19.41
N GLY A 264 -14.77 5.35 -20.51
CA GLY A 264 -14.08 4.09 -20.82
C GLY A 264 -13.10 3.66 -19.73
N LEU A 265 -12.34 4.58 -19.14
CA LEU A 265 -11.46 4.30 -18.00
C LEU A 265 -12.22 3.84 -16.75
N VAL A 266 -13.35 4.49 -16.43
CA VAL A 266 -14.20 4.08 -15.29
C VAL A 266 -14.79 2.69 -15.53
N LEU A 267 -15.30 2.44 -16.73
CA LEU A 267 -15.84 1.14 -17.13
C LEU A 267 -14.77 0.04 -17.12
N ALA A 268 -13.57 0.33 -17.62
CA ALA A 268 -12.43 -0.58 -17.56
C ALA A 268 -12.02 -0.90 -16.11
N GLY A 269 -12.04 0.09 -15.21
CA GLY A 269 -11.85 -0.11 -13.77
C GLY A 269 -12.92 -1.03 -13.17
N GLY A 270 -14.19 -0.79 -13.49
CA GLY A 270 -15.30 -1.64 -13.04
C GLY A 270 -15.18 -3.08 -13.58
N ALA A 271 -14.80 -3.24 -14.86
CA ALA A 271 -14.57 -4.54 -15.49
C ALA A 271 -13.38 -5.28 -14.84
N LEU A 272 -12.28 -4.59 -14.53
CA LEU A 272 -11.15 -5.14 -13.80
C LEU A 272 -11.55 -5.60 -12.38
N ALA A 273 -12.34 -4.80 -11.67
CA ALA A 273 -12.85 -5.16 -10.35
C ALA A 273 -13.79 -6.37 -10.39
N ALA A 274 -14.63 -6.48 -11.43
CA ALA A 274 -15.47 -7.65 -11.66
C ALA A 274 -14.62 -8.89 -12.02
N GLY A 275 -13.63 -8.73 -12.89
CA GLY A 275 -12.69 -9.79 -13.30
C GLY A 275 -11.83 -10.31 -12.15
N ALA A 276 -11.53 -9.47 -11.15
CA ALA A 276 -10.86 -9.87 -9.92
C ALA A 276 -11.65 -10.91 -9.10
N ALA A 277 -12.92 -11.18 -9.43
CA ALA A 277 -13.70 -12.27 -8.85
C ALA A 277 -13.20 -13.66 -9.28
N LEU A 278 -12.50 -13.79 -10.41
CA LEU A 278 -11.97 -15.07 -10.90
C LEU A 278 -10.88 -15.65 -9.96
N PRO A 279 -9.84 -14.90 -9.56
CA PRO A 279 -8.87 -15.39 -8.57
C PRO A 279 -9.35 -15.26 -7.11
N PHE A 280 -10.51 -14.65 -6.85
CA PHE A 280 -10.99 -14.42 -5.49
C PHE A 280 -11.54 -15.69 -4.85
N ASP A 281 -10.80 -16.20 -3.87
CA ASP A 281 -11.09 -17.41 -3.08
C ASP A 281 -12.26 -17.28 -2.10
N ARG A 282 -12.90 -16.10 -2.02
CA ARG A 282 -13.98 -15.80 -1.06
C ARG A 282 -13.61 -16.14 0.39
N PHE A 283 -12.32 -15.96 0.73
CA PHE A 283 -11.76 -16.24 2.05
C PHE A 283 -11.72 -17.71 2.45
N ASP A 284 -11.81 -18.64 1.49
CA ASP A 284 -11.59 -20.07 1.73
C ASP A 284 -10.13 -20.32 2.15
N PRO A 285 -9.86 -20.95 3.32
CA PRO A 285 -8.51 -21.28 3.76
C PRO A 285 -7.82 -22.36 2.91
N SER A 286 -8.55 -23.10 2.06
CA SER A 286 -8.01 -24.10 1.15
C SER A 286 -7.80 -23.53 -0.27
N PRO A 287 -6.55 -23.28 -0.72
CA PRO A 287 -6.32 -22.59 -1.98
C PRO A 287 -6.54 -23.54 -3.19
N SER A 288 -7.58 -23.29 -3.98
CA SER A 288 -7.94 -24.11 -5.15
C SER A 288 -7.98 -23.34 -6.48
N TRP A 289 -7.40 -22.13 -6.57
CA TRP A 289 -7.49 -21.30 -7.79
C TRP A 289 -6.96 -21.99 -9.07
N ARG A 290 -5.97 -22.88 -8.93
CA ARG A 290 -5.44 -23.72 -10.03
C ARG A 290 -6.35 -24.87 -10.44
N ALA A 291 -7.25 -25.31 -9.55
CA ALA A 291 -8.26 -26.32 -9.84
C ALA A 291 -9.46 -25.67 -10.54
N THR A 292 -9.88 -24.47 -10.11
CA THR A 292 -10.97 -23.71 -10.73
C THR A 292 -10.65 -23.29 -12.18
N LEU A 293 -9.43 -22.84 -12.45
CA LEU A 293 -8.99 -22.55 -13.84
C LEU A 293 -8.92 -23.80 -14.72
N ARG A 294 -8.53 -24.95 -14.14
CA ARG A 294 -8.50 -26.23 -14.87
C ARG A 294 -9.90 -26.77 -15.15
N SER A 295 -10.88 -26.53 -14.28
CA SER A 295 -12.28 -26.89 -14.53
C SER A 295 -13.00 -25.93 -15.48
N ALA A 296 -12.48 -24.71 -15.68
CA ALA A 296 -13.07 -23.70 -16.56
C ALA A 296 -12.58 -23.78 -18.01
N LEU A 297 -11.49 -24.51 -18.27
CA LEU A 297 -11.01 -24.83 -19.61
C LEU A 297 -11.75 -26.07 -20.12
N PRO A 298 -12.31 -26.08 -21.35
CA PRO A 298 -12.83 -27.29 -21.96
C PRO A 298 -11.65 -28.24 -22.19
N GLY A 299 -11.48 -29.23 -21.32
CA GLY A 299 -10.54 -30.32 -21.56
C GLY A 299 -11.05 -31.17 -22.73
N PRO A 300 -10.19 -31.57 -23.68
CA PRO A 300 -10.56 -32.62 -24.61
C PRO A 300 -10.65 -33.91 -23.79
N ASN A 301 -11.87 -34.45 -23.73
CA ASN A 301 -12.22 -35.77 -23.17
C ASN A 301 -12.44 -35.82 -21.65
N THR A 302 -13.71 -35.68 -21.25
CA THR A 302 -14.27 -36.46 -20.13
C THR A 302 -15.72 -36.81 -20.45
N SER A 303 -15.90 -37.86 -21.25
CA SER A 303 -17.04 -38.76 -21.09
C SER A 303 -16.78 -39.61 -19.85
N THR A 304 -17.33 -39.23 -18.70
CA THR A 304 -17.39 -40.14 -17.55
C THR A 304 -18.54 -41.12 -17.74
N PRO A 305 -18.33 -42.44 -17.63
CA PRO A 305 -19.42 -43.39 -17.48
C PRO A 305 -20.06 -43.24 -16.10
N LYS A 306 -21.39 -43.32 -16.06
CA LYS A 306 -22.21 -43.41 -14.86
C LYS A 306 -21.96 -44.77 -14.20
N THR A 307 -21.25 -44.82 -13.08
CA THR A 307 -21.23 -46.00 -12.21
C THR A 307 -22.22 -45.76 -11.08
N GLU A 308 -23.37 -46.41 -11.18
CA GLU A 308 -24.29 -46.61 -10.06
C GLU A 308 -23.59 -47.47 -8.99
N ALA A 309 -23.34 -46.88 -7.82
CA ALA A 309 -22.97 -47.61 -6.62
C ALA A 309 -24.21 -47.75 -5.74
N THR A 310 -24.82 -48.93 -5.84
CA THR A 310 -25.85 -49.45 -4.94
C THR A 310 -25.31 -49.49 -3.51
N SER A 311 -25.90 -48.68 -2.62
CA SER A 311 -25.65 -48.73 -1.19
C SER A 311 -26.55 -49.78 -0.54
N THR A 312 -25.96 -50.91 -0.15
CA THR A 312 -26.60 -51.94 0.70
C THR A 312 -26.24 -51.66 2.16
N GLU A 313 -27.25 -51.30 2.94
CA GLU A 313 -27.23 -51.11 4.39
C GLU A 313 -27.44 -52.47 5.11
N PRO A 314 -26.74 -52.80 6.21
CA PRO A 314 -27.13 -53.89 7.10
C PRO A 314 -28.00 -53.38 8.27
N PRO A 315 -29.03 -54.13 8.71
CA PRO A 315 -30.02 -53.66 9.68
C PRO A 315 -29.57 -53.82 11.14
N ALA A 316 -29.96 -52.85 11.97
CA ALA A 316 -29.90 -52.91 13.42
C ALA A 316 -31.12 -53.64 13.98
N THR A 317 -30.90 -54.67 14.81
CA THR A 317 -31.94 -55.37 15.55
C THR A 317 -31.99 -54.86 16.99
N ALA A 318 -33.18 -54.41 17.41
CA ALA A 318 -33.50 -53.96 18.75
C ALA A 318 -33.90 -55.13 19.68
N GLY A 319 -33.66 -54.97 20.98
CA GLY A 319 -34.28 -55.76 22.04
C GLY A 319 -34.11 -55.08 23.42
N PRO A 320 -35.20 -54.77 24.15
CA PRO A 320 -35.20 -54.44 25.59
C PRO A 320 -35.87 -55.56 26.41
N PRO A 321 -36.19 -55.40 27.73
CA PRO A 321 -35.53 -54.73 28.87
C PRO A 321 -35.39 -55.70 30.10
N THR A 322 -34.70 -55.32 31.20
CA THR A 322 -35.21 -55.48 32.59
C THR A 322 -34.27 -54.96 33.68
N ALA A 323 -34.88 -54.48 34.77
CA ALA A 323 -34.31 -53.82 35.93
C ALA A 323 -33.99 -54.78 37.09
N GLY A 324 -33.12 -54.36 38.03
CA GLY A 324 -32.99 -54.97 39.37
C GLY A 324 -31.64 -54.75 40.07
N HIS A 325 -31.58 -53.79 41.01
CA HIS A 325 -30.69 -53.82 42.20
C HIS A 325 -31.24 -54.85 43.22
N PRO A 326 -30.58 -55.26 44.35
CA PRO A 326 -29.56 -54.55 45.17
C PRO A 326 -28.49 -55.43 45.93
N SER A 327 -27.74 -54.78 46.84
CA SER A 327 -26.95 -55.28 48.02
C SER A 327 -25.70 -56.14 47.75
N GLY A 328 -24.56 -56.05 48.43
CA GLY A 328 -24.08 -55.41 49.67
C GLY A 328 -22.54 -55.62 49.77
N PRO A 329 -21.87 -55.30 50.91
CA PRO A 329 -20.56 -54.64 50.96
C PRO A 329 -19.35 -55.57 51.20
N GLU A 330 -18.12 -55.06 50.99
CA GLU A 330 -16.92 -55.21 51.85
C GLU A 330 -15.59 -55.13 51.07
N GLY A 331 -14.57 -54.54 51.72
CA GLY A 331 -13.17 -54.96 51.52
C GLY A 331 -12.28 -54.09 50.62
N ARG A 332 -11.86 -52.93 51.13
CA ARG A 332 -10.58 -52.30 50.73
C ARG A 332 -9.48 -52.90 51.60
N PRO A 333 -8.35 -53.30 51.00
CA PRO A 333 -7.07 -52.84 51.54
C PRO A 333 -6.15 -52.29 50.43
N ASP A 334 -5.77 -51.02 50.60
CA ASP A 334 -4.48 -50.41 50.29
C ASP A 334 -3.62 -51.05 49.18
N ALA A 335 -3.93 -50.70 47.94
CA ALA A 335 -2.92 -50.64 46.89
C ALA A 335 -2.29 -49.23 46.89
N PRO A 336 -0.95 -49.07 46.97
CA PRO A 336 -0.33 -47.77 46.81
C PRO A 336 -0.61 -47.27 45.40
N ALA A 337 -1.19 -46.07 45.31
CA ALA A 337 -1.42 -45.37 44.06
C ALA A 337 -0.11 -45.36 43.25
N PRO A 338 -0.11 -45.75 41.97
CA PRO A 338 1.04 -45.48 41.12
C PRO A 338 1.22 -43.97 41.09
N ALA A 339 2.40 -43.52 41.49
CA ALA A 339 2.80 -42.12 41.46
C ALA A 339 2.72 -41.60 40.01
N GLU A 340 1.56 -41.07 39.63
CA GLU A 340 1.44 -40.12 38.53
C GLU A 340 2.07 -38.80 38.99
N SER A 341 3.39 -38.79 39.04
CA SER A 341 4.17 -37.56 39.16
C SER A 341 4.99 -37.35 37.89
N ALA A 342 4.56 -36.33 37.15
CA ALA A 342 5.32 -35.48 36.23
C ALA A 342 5.39 -35.85 34.73
N PRO A 343 4.40 -35.38 33.95
CA PRO A 343 4.64 -34.89 32.59
C PRO A 343 5.31 -33.51 32.55
N TRP A 344 5.38 -32.79 33.68
CA TRP A 344 5.81 -31.37 33.73
C TRP A 344 7.33 -31.19 33.95
N SER A 345 8.07 -32.24 34.30
CA SER A 345 9.53 -32.18 34.46
C SER A 345 10.26 -31.92 33.14
N LEU A 346 9.63 -32.24 32.00
CA LEU A 346 10.14 -31.90 30.65
C LEU A 346 9.98 -30.41 30.28
N LEU A 347 9.17 -29.63 31.01
CA LEU A 347 9.14 -28.17 30.88
C LEU A 347 10.29 -27.50 31.65
N GLY A 348 10.95 -28.21 32.58
CA GLY A 348 12.06 -27.71 33.38
C GLY A 348 13.39 -27.61 32.62
N SER A 349 13.52 -28.24 31.45
CA SER A 349 14.74 -28.19 30.62
C SER A 349 14.68 -27.18 29.47
N LEU A 350 13.56 -26.44 29.33
CA LEU A 350 13.54 -25.22 28.53
C LEU A 350 14.41 -24.19 29.25
N SER A 351 15.70 -24.25 28.95
CA SER A 351 16.73 -23.30 29.37
C SER A 351 16.49 -21.95 28.67
N ALA A 352 15.32 -21.36 28.88
CA ALA A 352 14.93 -20.01 28.51
C ALA A 352 16.02 -18.98 28.87
N PRO A 353 16.73 -19.04 30.01
CA PRO A 353 17.78 -18.07 30.30
C PRO A 353 18.98 -18.11 29.33
N VAL A 354 19.28 -19.24 28.68
CA VAL A 354 20.43 -19.35 27.75
C VAL A 354 20.03 -18.94 26.33
N ALA A 355 18.82 -19.30 25.88
CA ALA A 355 18.31 -18.95 24.55
C ALA A 355 17.94 -17.46 24.40
N LEU A 356 17.77 -16.74 25.50
CA LEU A 356 17.37 -15.32 25.55
C LEU A 356 18.56 -14.34 25.68
N ARG A 357 19.81 -14.81 25.61
CA ARG A 357 20.99 -13.92 25.45
C ARG A 357 20.83 -13.05 24.19
N PRO A 358 21.34 -11.81 24.15
CA PRO A 358 21.12 -10.87 23.04
C PRO A 358 21.49 -11.47 21.67
N PHE A 359 22.58 -12.24 21.61
CA PHE A 359 23.00 -12.95 20.40
C PHE A 359 22.07 -14.10 20.00
N GLY A 360 21.54 -14.85 20.98
CA GLY A 360 20.56 -15.92 20.74
C GLY A 360 19.26 -15.37 20.18
N LEU A 361 18.77 -14.27 20.76
CA LEU A 361 17.58 -13.56 20.30
C LEU A 361 17.76 -12.99 18.88
N PHE A 362 18.91 -12.38 18.61
CA PHE A 362 19.27 -11.90 17.28
C PHE A 362 19.30 -13.06 16.25
N ALA A 363 19.96 -14.17 16.58
CA ALA A 363 20.05 -15.32 15.68
C ALA A 363 18.68 -15.94 15.38
N VAL A 364 17.80 -16.03 16.39
CA VAL A 364 16.42 -16.50 16.23
C VAL A 364 15.62 -15.54 15.35
N GLU A 365 15.69 -14.23 15.59
CA GLU A 365 14.97 -13.26 14.74
C GLU A 365 15.54 -13.19 13.31
N CYS A 366 16.84 -13.33 13.13
CA CYS A 366 17.48 -13.40 11.82
C CYS A 366 16.98 -14.62 11.03
N ARG A 367 17.01 -15.80 11.66
CA ARG A 367 16.49 -17.04 11.09
C ARG A 367 15.00 -16.91 10.74
N ARG A 368 14.21 -16.31 11.62
CA ARG A 368 12.78 -16.07 11.41
C ARG A 368 12.51 -15.11 10.26
N ALA A 369 13.29 -14.03 10.15
CA ALA A 369 13.17 -13.04 9.09
C ALA A 369 13.51 -13.62 7.71
N LEU A 370 14.58 -14.43 7.63
CA LEU A 370 15.05 -15.02 6.37
C LEU A 370 14.20 -16.21 5.90
N ARG A 371 13.76 -17.10 6.81
CA ARG A 371 12.94 -18.29 6.44
C ARG A 371 11.58 -17.96 5.87
N ARG A 372 11.05 -16.76 6.15
CA ARG A 372 9.77 -16.29 5.60
C ARG A 372 9.88 -15.75 4.17
N ARG A 373 11.09 -15.53 3.66
CA ARG A 373 11.31 -15.01 2.31
C ARG A 373 11.37 -16.15 1.30
N SER A 374 10.90 -15.88 0.09
CA SER A 374 10.99 -16.85 -1.00
C SER A 374 12.45 -17.16 -1.33
N GLY A 375 12.73 -18.37 -1.83
CA GLY A 375 14.06 -18.72 -2.31
C GLY A 375 14.58 -17.74 -3.36
N THR A 376 13.69 -17.21 -4.22
CA THR A 376 14.04 -16.18 -5.21
C THR A 376 14.55 -14.88 -4.58
N TRP A 377 13.97 -14.45 -3.46
CA TRP A 377 14.43 -13.26 -2.76
C TRP A 377 15.84 -13.45 -2.16
N GLN A 378 16.12 -14.65 -1.64
CA GLN A 378 17.43 -15.00 -1.09
C GLN A 378 18.50 -15.09 -2.20
N VAL A 379 18.19 -15.74 -3.32
CA VAL A 379 19.08 -15.82 -4.49
C VAL A 379 19.39 -14.43 -5.03
N GLY A 380 18.37 -13.58 -5.21
CA GLY A 380 18.61 -12.21 -5.67
C GLY A 380 19.43 -11.36 -4.69
N ALA A 381 19.29 -11.59 -3.37
CA ALA A 381 20.17 -10.95 -2.39
C ALA A 381 21.63 -11.38 -2.56
N LEU A 382 21.89 -12.67 -2.77
CA LEU A 382 23.23 -13.19 -3.04
C LEU A 382 23.83 -12.62 -4.33
N VAL A 383 23.02 -12.51 -5.39
CA VAL A 383 23.43 -11.89 -6.66
C VAL A 383 23.81 -10.43 -6.46
N LEU A 384 23.03 -9.66 -5.69
CA LEU A 384 23.35 -8.27 -5.39
C LEU A 384 24.63 -8.11 -4.56
N VAL A 385 24.88 -9.00 -3.59
CA VAL A 385 26.16 -9.03 -2.85
C VAL A 385 27.32 -9.26 -3.81
N GLY A 386 27.23 -10.28 -4.67
CA GLY A 386 28.27 -10.59 -5.65
C GLY A 386 28.51 -9.46 -6.64
N ALA A 387 27.45 -8.85 -7.18
CA ALA A 387 27.53 -7.71 -8.08
C ALA A 387 28.15 -6.48 -7.40
N GLY A 388 27.81 -6.22 -6.14
CA GLY A 388 28.39 -5.13 -5.35
C GLY A 388 29.87 -5.33 -5.03
N LEU A 389 30.34 -6.57 -4.90
CA LEU A 389 31.78 -6.87 -4.77
C LEU A 389 32.52 -6.72 -6.09
N TRP A 390 31.88 -7.04 -7.22
CA TRP A 390 32.48 -6.94 -8.55
C TRP A 390 32.54 -5.50 -9.07
N VAL A 391 31.49 -4.70 -8.83
CA VAL A 391 31.41 -3.28 -9.24
C VAL A 391 31.09 -2.38 -8.04
N PRO A 392 32.02 -2.21 -7.08
CA PRO A 392 31.75 -1.53 -5.82
C PRO A 392 31.51 -0.02 -5.96
N GLY A 393 31.99 0.59 -7.04
CA GLY A 393 31.79 2.00 -7.36
C GLY A 393 30.41 2.35 -7.97
N SER A 394 29.57 1.36 -8.29
CA SER A 394 28.32 1.60 -9.02
C SER A 394 27.22 2.16 -8.14
N THR A 395 26.94 3.45 -8.33
CA THR A 395 25.80 4.14 -7.71
C THR A 395 24.45 3.56 -8.15
N GLY A 396 24.35 3.07 -9.38
CA GLY A 396 23.14 2.41 -9.88
C GLY A 396 22.83 1.10 -9.15
N LEU A 397 23.85 0.27 -8.93
CA LEU A 397 23.70 -0.96 -8.13
C LEU A 397 23.35 -0.63 -6.68
N LEU A 398 23.94 0.43 -6.10
CA LEU A 398 23.62 0.90 -4.76
C LEU A 398 22.14 1.31 -4.63
N VAL A 399 21.60 2.05 -5.59
CA VAL A 399 20.17 2.44 -5.63
C VAL A 399 19.27 1.19 -5.66
N VAL A 400 19.59 0.20 -6.48
CA VAL A 400 18.82 -1.07 -6.55
C VAL A 400 18.96 -1.88 -5.28
N ALA A 401 20.16 -1.97 -4.70
CA ALA A 401 20.42 -2.69 -3.45
C ALA A 401 19.60 -2.13 -2.28
N TRP A 402 19.36 -0.83 -2.24
CA TRP A 402 18.48 -0.20 -1.24
C TRP A 402 17.01 -0.58 -1.38
N LEU A 403 16.55 -1.00 -2.55
CA LEU A 403 15.16 -1.43 -2.73
C LEU A 403 14.91 -2.87 -2.25
N TRP A 404 15.94 -3.73 -2.32
CA TRP A 404 15.81 -5.17 -2.11
C TRP A 404 15.31 -5.59 -0.71
N PRO A 405 15.78 -4.99 0.41
CA PRO A 405 15.34 -5.36 1.76
C PRO A 405 13.98 -4.79 2.15
N LEU A 406 13.31 -4.02 1.29
CA LEU A 406 12.05 -3.35 1.60
C LEU A 406 10.98 -4.30 2.18
N PRO A 407 10.73 -5.52 1.64
CA PRO A 407 9.80 -6.47 2.25
C PRO A 407 10.18 -6.90 3.66
N LEU A 408 11.47 -6.88 3.99
CA LEU A 408 11.96 -7.17 5.34
C LEU A 408 11.63 -6.04 6.30
N TRP A 409 11.92 -4.80 5.92
CA TRP A 409 11.70 -3.64 6.77
C TRP A 409 10.22 -3.32 7.00
N SER A 410 9.36 -3.50 5.98
CA SER A 410 7.93 -3.23 6.10
C SER A 410 7.25 -4.13 7.14
N ASP A 411 7.81 -5.31 7.38
CA ASP A 411 7.31 -6.29 8.34
C ASP A 411 7.80 -6.02 9.79
N LEU A 412 8.91 -5.30 10.00
CA LEU A 412 9.60 -5.26 11.31
C LEU A 412 8.69 -4.82 12.46
N GLY A 413 7.88 -3.77 12.27
CA GLY A 413 6.98 -3.22 13.29
C GLY A 413 5.51 -3.64 13.16
N ALA A 414 5.11 -4.25 12.05
CA ALA A 414 3.71 -4.60 11.76
C ALA A 414 3.39 -6.08 12.01
N ARG A 415 4.41 -6.95 12.02
CA ARG A 415 4.27 -8.42 12.15
C ARG A 415 3.38 -8.85 13.31
N GLU A 416 3.68 -8.37 14.52
CA GLU A 416 2.98 -8.78 15.74
C GLU A 416 1.49 -8.41 15.73
N THR A 417 1.14 -7.30 15.07
CA THR A 417 -0.26 -6.89 14.87
C THR A 417 -0.94 -7.79 13.85
N ALA A 418 -0.27 -8.04 12.72
CA ALA A 418 -0.81 -8.88 11.65
C ALA A 418 -1.07 -10.32 12.10
N THR A 419 -0.23 -10.87 12.98
CA THR A 419 -0.39 -12.22 13.55
C THR A 419 -1.19 -12.24 14.85
N ARG A 420 -1.68 -11.09 15.35
CA ARG A 420 -2.39 -10.96 16.63
C ARG A 420 -1.61 -11.46 17.86
N THR A 421 -0.29 -11.47 17.77
CA THR A 421 0.60 -11.89 18.87
C THR A 421 1.14 -10.70 19.66
N ALA A 422 0.76 -9.46 19.31
CA ALA A 422 1.23 -8.26 20.00
C ALA A 422 1.00 -8.29 21.53
N PRO A 423 -0.17 -8.75 22.06
CA PRO A 423 -0.35 -8.87 23.51
C PRO A 423 0.60 -9.90 24.14
N LEU A 424 0.83 -11.03 23.47
CA LEU A 424 1.73 -12.10 23.94
C LEU A 424 3.20 -11.65 23.98
N VAL A 425 3.63 -10.87 22.99
CA VAL A 425 4.98 -10.29 22.96
C VAL A 425 5.11 -9.20 24.03
N ALA A 426 4.07 -8.38 24.23
CA ALA A 426 4.07 -7.35 25.26
C ALA A 426 4.13 -7.92 26.68
N SER A 427 3.55 -9.10 26.92
CA SER A 427 3.62 -9.82 28.21
C SER A 427 4.87 -10.69 28.36
N SER A 428 5.74 -10.76 27.35
CA SER A 428 7.00 -11.49 27.44
C SER A 428 7.98 -10.76 28.39
N PRO A 429 8.98 -11.45 28.96
CA PRO A 429 9.95 -10.83 29.87
C PRO A 429 10.88 -9.81 29.21
N TYR A 430 11.06 -9.85 27.87
CA TYR A 430 12.03 -9.00 27.16
C TYR A 430 11.47 -8.31 25.89
N PRO A 431 10.36 -7.56 25.98
CA PRO A 431 9.69 -6.99 24.81
C PRO A 431 10.54 -5.91 24.13
N ARG A 432 11.34 -5.18 24.92
CA ARG A 432 12.27 -4.15 24.42
C ARG A 432 13.46 -4.77 23.70
N ALA A 433 14.06 -5.82 24.28
CA ALA A 433 15.19 -6.52 23.67
C ALA A 433 14.79 -7.19 22.35
N GLN A 434 13.58 -7.72 22.24
CA GLN A 434 13.07 -8.27 20.98
C GLN A 434 12.94 -7.20 19.88
N ARG A 435 12.51 -5.98 20.22
CA ARG A 435 12.45 -4.87 19.26
C ARG A 435 13.84 -4.42 18.82
N VAL A 436 14.80 -4.34 19.74
CA VAL A 436 16.19 -4.04 19.41
C VAL A 436 16.79 -5.14 18.52
N ALA A 437 16.53 -6.41 18.81
CA ALA A 437 16.96 -7.52 17.97
C ALA A 437 16.32 -7.44 16.56
N ALA A 438 15.03 -7.10 16.45
CA ALA A 438 14.37 -6.91 15.18
C ALA A 438 14.97 -5.76 14.36
N TRP A 439 15.30 -4.63 15.01
CA TRP A 439 16.03 -3.53 14.37
C TRP A 439 17.43 -3.97 13.91
N ALA A 440 18.18 -4.67 14.75
CA ALA A 440 19.51 -5.16 14.42
C ALA A 440 19.49 -6.13 13.23
N VAL A 441 18.50 -7.01 13.14
CA VAL A 441 18.30 -7.88 11.96
C VAL A 441 17.99 -7.04 10.72
N GLY A 442 17.17 -5.99 10.88
CA GLY A 442 16.88 -5.03 9.83
C GLY A 442 18.11 -4.26 9.33
N ALA A 443 19.11 -4.01 10.20
CA ALA A 443 20.38 -3.36 9.85
C ALA A 443 21.41 -4.35 9.28
N ALA A 444 21.43 -5.61 9.75
CA ALA A 444 22.41 -6.60 9.32
C ALA A 444 22.25 -6.99 7.84
N VAL A 445 21.01 -7.09 7.35
CA VAL A 445 20.72 -7.45 5.95
C VAL A 445 21.24 -6.41 4.93
N PRO A 446 20.91 -5.10 5.02
CA PRO A 446 21.50 -4.11 4.14
C PRO A 446 23.01 -3.97 4.35
N LEU A 447 23.54 -4.12 5.57
CA LEU A 447 24.98 -4.12 5.80
C LEU A 447 25.69 -5.22 4.97
N ALA A 448 25.12 -6.42 4.93
CA ALA A 448 25.64 -7.52 4.12
C ALA A 448 25.50 -7.24 2.60
N LEU A 449 24.34 -6.73 2.17
CA LEU A 449 24.09 -6.37 0.76
C LEU A 449 25.04 -5.28 0.26
N LEU A 450 25.40 -4.33 1.13
CA LEU A 450 26.22 -3.17 0.81
C LEU A 450 27.69 -3.37 1.14
N ALA A 451 28.12 -4.57 1.52
CA ALA A 451 29.50 -4.84 1.93
C ALA A 451 30.53 -4.42 0.87
N GLY A 452 30.31 -4.76 -0.41
CA GLY A 452 31.18 -4.34 -1.51
C GLY A 452 31.26 -2.82 -1.68
N PRO A 453 30.13 -2.11 -1.87
CA PRO A 453 30.12 -0.65 -1.96
C PRO A 453 30.71 0.08 -0.74
N LEU A 454 30.54 -0.47 0.47
CA LEU A 454 31.06 0.09 1.72
C LEU A 454 32.57 -0.11 1.87
N LEU A 455 33.07 -1.33 1.65
CA LEU A 455 34.47 -1.69 1.89
C LEU A 455 35.39 -1.29 0.74
N LEU A 456 34.90 -1.42 -0.50
CA LEU A 456 35.70 -1.24 -1.71
C LEU A 456 35.27 -0.02 -2.53
N GLY A 457 34.05 0.47 -2.34
CA GLY A 457 33.46 1.54 -3.14
C GLY A 457 33.51 2.94 -2.52
N GLY A 458 33.98 3.07 -1.27
CA GLY A 458 34.05 4.36 -0.58
C GLY A 458 32.69 4.95 -0.17
N HIS A 459 31.59 4.20 -0.27
CA HIS A 459 30.23 4.67 0.03
C HIS A 459 29.88 4.65 1.53
N TRP A 460 30.83 4.99 2.41
CA TRP A 460 30.67 4.89 3.88
C TRP A 460 29.46 5.68 4.42
N ARG A 461 29.02 6.72 3.71
CA ARG A 461 27.82 7.51 4.04
C ARG A 461 26.54 6.67 4.10
N ALA A 462 26.50 5.54 3.39
CA ALA A 462 25.40 4.59 3.42
C ALA A 462 25.18 3.94 4.80
N LEU A 463 26.18 3.97 5.69
CA LEU A 463 26.05 3.45 7.06
C LEU A 463 24.94 4.16 7.86
N VAL A 464 24.70 5.45 7.57
CA VAL A 464 23.59 6.19 8.22
C VAL A 464 22.25 5.59 7.81
N GLY A 465 22.06 5.31 6.51
CA GLY A 465 20.90 4.61 5.99
C GLY A 465 20.69 3.23 6.62
N VAL A 466 21.77 2.48 6.87
CA VAL A 466 21.73 1.13 7.46
C VAL A 466 21.11 1.15 8.86
N LEU A 467 21.30 2.24 9.61
CA LEU A 467 20.70 2.42 10.93
C LEU A 467 19.31 3.06 10.86
N PHE A 468 19.14 4.04 9.95
CA PHE A 468 17.93 4.84 9.81
C PHE A 468 16.74 4.05 9.24
N VAL A 469 16.91 3.35 8.13
CA VAL A 469 15.79 2.70 7.42
C VAL A 469 15.10 1.62 8.27
N PRO A 470 15.82 0.73 8.97
CA PRO A 470 15.19 -0.23 9.87
C PRO A 470 14.48 0.42 11.06
N ALA A 471 15.03 1.53 11.60
CA ALA A 471 14.40 2.28 12.68
C ALA A 471 13.08 2.90 12.21
N LEU A 472 13.07 3.47 11.00
CA LEU A 472 11.87 3.96 10.33
C LEU A 472 10.82 2.86 10.13
N GLY A 473 11.23 1.68 9.63
CA GLY A 473 10.32 0.54 9.44
C GLY A 473 9.69 0.04 10.73
N LEU A 474 10.49 -0.05 11.79
CA LEU A 474 10.01 -0.47 13.10
C LEU A 474 9.05 0.56 13.71
N ALA A 475 9.40 1.86 13.67
CA ALA A 475 8.56 2.94 14.17
C ALA A 475 7.23 3.06 13.39
N ALA A 476 7.29 3.12 12.06
CA ALA A 476 6.11 3.25 11.20
C ALA A 476 5.16 2.04 11.32
N GLY A 477 5.72 0.82 11.41
CA GLY A 477 4.92 -0.39 11.63
C GLY A 477 4.23 -0.40 13.00
N ARG A 478 4.91 0.11 14.05
CA ARG A 478 4.32 0.19 15.40
C ARG A 478 3.21 1.23 15.50
N LEU A 479 3.41 2.42 14.93
CA LEU A 479 2.46 3.52 14.93
C LEU A 479 1.20 3.20 14.12
N SER A 480 1.37 2.64 12.91
CA SER A 480 0.23 2.38 12.02
C SER A 480 -0.40 1.00 12.20
N GLY A 481 0.32 0.04 12.79
CA GLY A 481 -0.09 -1.36 12.86
C GLY A 481 -0.10 -2.08 11.51
N THR A 482 0.41 -1.46 10.45
CA THR A 482 0.41 -2.00 9.07
C THR A 482 1.74 -1.74 8.39
N PRO A 483 2.16 -2.54 7.40
CA PRO A 483 3.40 -2.30 6.65
C PRO A 483 3.33 -1.04 5.76
N ARG A 484 2.13 -0.55 5.47
CA ARG A 484 1.86 0.45 4.41
C ARG A 484 2.47 1.81 4.67
N LEU A 485 2.44 2.29 5.91
CA LEU A 485 3.02 3.60 6.24
C LEU A 485 4.50 3.64 5.91
N PHE A 486 5.23 2.57 6.27
CA PHE A 486 6.63 2.43 5.91
C PHE A 486 6.81 2.35 4.40
N GLU A 487 6.04 1.50 3.70
CA GLU A 487 6.16 1.35 2.24
C GLU A 487 6.03 2.69 1.51
N ILE A 488 5.02 3.50 1.85
CA ILE A 488 4.81 4.81 1.23
C ILE A 488 5.99 5.74 1.50
N VAL A 489 6.32 5.95 2.79
CA VAL A 489 7.35 6.91 3.19
C VAL A 489 8.71 6.50 2.62
N TYR A 490 9.04 5.20 2.69
CA TYR A 490 10.30 4.70 2.19
C TYR A 490 10.40 4.77 0.67
N LEU A 491 9.36 4.40 -0.09
CA LEU A 491 9.40 4.49 -1.55
C LEU A 491 9.53 5.93 -2.04
N VAL A 492 8.88 6.89 -1.37
CA VAL A 492 9.06 8.32 -1.67
C VAL A 492 10.49 8.77 -1.37
N LEU A 493 11.02 8.43 -0.19
CA LEU A 493 12.41 8.76 0.17
C LEU A 493 13.43 8.10 -0.78
N TRP A 494 13.19 6.85 -1.17
CA TRP A 494 14.04 6.12 -2.09
C TRP A 494 13.99 6.74 -3.49
N TYR A 495 12.80 7.07 -4.00
CA TYR A 495 12.65 7.65 -5.33
C TYR A 495 13.23 9.08 -5.40
N VAL A 496 12.74 9.97 -4.53
CA VAL A 496 13.14 11.40 -4.56
C VAL A 496 14.56 11.60 -4.06
N GLY A 497 15.00 10.82 -3.07
CA GLY A 497 16.35 10.93 -2.50
C GLY A 497 17.40 10.16 -3.30
N LEU A 498 17.29 8.84 -3.32
CA LEU A 498 18.33 7.98 -3.91
C LEU A 498 18.24 7.92 -5.43
N ALA A 499 17.08 7.58 -6.00
CA ALA A 499 16.94 7.36 -7.44
C ALA A 499 17.12 8.66 -8.24
N SER A 500 16.56 9.77 -7.77
CA SER A 500 16.79 11.10 -8.34
C SER A 500 18.14 11.73 -7.95
N ARG A 501 18.96 11.04 -7.16
CA ARG A 501 20.29 11.49 -6.69
C ARG A 501 20.28 12.86 -6.01
N GLN A 502 19.29 13.11 -5.16
CA GLN A 502 19.17 14.38 -4.45
C GLN A 502 20.02 14.38 -3.17
N ALA A 503 21.15 15.09 -3.19
CA ALA A 503 22.13 15.12 -2.09
C ALA A 503 21.51 15.51 -0.72
N ALA A 504 20.51 16.38 -0.71
CA ALA A 504 19.83 16.82 0.52
C ALA A 504 19.02 15.71 1.21
N LEU A 505 18.61 14.67 0.47
CA LEU A 505 17.80 13.55 0.95
C LEU A 505 18.56 12.21 0.84
N ASP A 506 19.87 12.27 0.61
CA ASP A 506 20.70 11.09 0.44
C ASP A 506 21.09 10.48 1.79
N PHE A 507 20.30 9.52 2.26
CA PHE A 507 20.65 8.64 3.39
C PHE A 507 21.43 7.40 2.95
N GLY A 508 21.45 7.11 1.65
CA GLY A 508 21.90 5.85 1.08
C GLY A 508 23.33 5.87 0.54
N GLY A 509 23.98 7.04 0.55
CA GLY A 509 25.35 7.24 0.08
C GLY A 509 25.48 7.36 -1.44
N VAL A 510 24.43 7.75 -2.15
CA VAL A 510 24.40 7.79 -3.64
C VAL A 510 24.86 9.13 -4.21
N ALA A 511 24.58 10.25 -3.52
CA ALA A 511 24.66 11.60 -4.06
C ALA A 511 25.51 12.56 -3.20
N HIS A 512 26.59 12.06 -2.61
CA HIS A 512 27.51 12.83 -1.79
C HIS A 512 26.80 13.78 -0.79
N ALA A 513 25.90 13.23 0.03
CA ALA A 513 25.18 13.97 1.07
C ALA A 513 26.07 14.91 1.93
N PRO A 514 25.64 16.15 2.21
CA PRO A 514 26.37 17.05 3.09
C PRO A 514 26.36 16.54 4.55
N PRO A 515 27.35 16.90 5.38
CA PRO A 515 27.46 16.40 6.76
C PRO A 515 26.20 16.65 7.59
N GLY A 516 25.55 17.81 7.43
CA GLY A 516 24.30 18.14 8.12
C GLY A 516 23.15 17.17 7.83
N THR A 517 23.03 16.68 6.58
CA THR A 517 22.04 15.67 6.19
C THR A 517 22.32 14.34 6.89
N LEU A 518 23.59 13.92 6.96
CA LEU A 518 23.99 12.67 7.63
C LEU A 518 23.71 12.73 9.13
N VAL A 519 24.04 13.85 9.79
CA VAL A 519 23.73 14.08 11.20
C VAL A 519 22.21 14.06 11.43
N GLY A 520 21.43 14.71 10.55
CA GLY A 520 19.98 14.72 10.60
C GLY A 520 19.37 13.31 10.56
N TYR A 521 19.80 12.46 9.61
CA TYR A 521 19.34 11.07 9.54
C TYR A 521 19.83 10.21 10.71
N GLY A 522 21.04 10.45 11.22
CA GLY A 522 21.55 9.78 12.42
C GLY A 522 20.71 10.09 13.67
N LEU A 523 20.39 11.37 13.89
CA LEU A 523 19.49 11.79 14.97
C LEU A 523 18.08 11.22 14.79
N ALA A 524 17.54 11.26 13.56
CA ALA A 524 16.25 10.67 13.26
C ALA A 524 16.23 9.15 13.55
N ALA A 525 17.30 8.43 13.19
CA ALA A 525 17.43 7.01 13.48
C ALA A 525 17.39 6.73 15.00
N ALA A 526 18.14 7.51 15.79
CA ALA A 526 18.16 7.39 17.25
C ALA A 526 16.78 7.67 17.87
N VAL A 527 16.13 8.78 17.48
CA VAL A 527 14.80 9.17 18.00
C VAL A 527 13.74 8.13 17.63
N LEU A 528 13.72 7.68 16.37
CA LEU A 528 12.77 6.67 15.90
C LEU A 528 12.96 5.34 16.62
N LEU A 529 14.21 4.91 16.80
CA LEU A 529 14.53 3.66 17.50
C LEU A 529 14.13 3.74 18.97
N VAL A 530 14.52 4.81 19.67
CA VAL A 530 14.15 5.02 21.08
C VAL A 530 12.63 5.04 21.23
N GLY A 531 11.93 5.86 20.45
CA GLY A 531 10.47 5.95 20.50
C GLY A 531 9.78 4.61 20.21
N ALA A 532 10.31 3.83 19.27
CA ALA A 532 9.73 2.54 18.92
C ALA A 532 10.01 1.45 19.97
N VAL A 533 11.17 1.51 20.65
CA VAL A 533 11.54 0.58 21.72
C VAL A 533 10.83 0.91 23.04
N THR A 534 10.74 2.19 23.42
CA THR A 534 10.16 2.62 24.70
C THR A 534 8.64 2.81 24.64
N GLY A 535 8.11 3.18 23.47
CA GLY A 535 6.69 3.48 23.31
C GLY A 535 5.79 2.30 23.73
N SER A 536 4.96 2.53 24.74
CA SER A 536 3.81 1.69 25.04
C SER A 536 2.77 1.88 23.94
N ARG A 537 2.13 0.79 23.49
CA ARG A 537 0.93 0.93 22.65
C ARG A 537 -0.19 1.37 23.59
N THR A 538 -0.61 2.63 23.51
CA THR A 538 -1.91 3.02 24.01
C THR A 538 -2.95 2.24 23.21
N ALA A 539 -3.71 1.40 23.91
CA ALA A 539 -4.71 0.51 23.33
C ALA A 539 -5.80 1.26 22.56
#